data_AF-A0A929WBK6-F1
#
_entry.id   AF-A0A929WBK6-F1
#
_cell.length_a   1.000
_cell.length_b   1.000
_cell.length_c   1.000
_cell.angle_alpha   90.00
_cell.angle_beta   90.00
_cell.angle_gamma   90.00
#
_symmetry.space_group_name_H-M   'P 1'
#
loop_
_entity.id
_entity.type
_entity.pdbx_description
1 polymer ?
#
loop_
_entity_poly.entity_id
_entity_poly.type
_entity_poly.pdbx_seq_one_letter_code
_entity_poly.pdbx_strand_id
1 'polypeptide(L)'
;MSSMFDDCWALTSLDLKNFNTQNVTDMRKMFSDCRTLTSLDLKNFNTQNVTDMSWMFFDCWTLTSLDLKNFNTENVTNMSLMFSGCSALTSLDLKNFDTQYVTDMREMFSYCAALTTINCNTTWWCPESENMFAGCTQLKGAVAYDKNKVDAEMANPETGYFTAQPTMGESR
;
A
#
# COMPACT_ATOMS: atom_id res chain seq x y z
N MET A 1 15.80 6.80 -4.83
CA MET A 1 15.86 5.53 -5.59
C MET A 1 14.52 5.37 -6.31
N SER A 2 14.19 6.30 -7.20
CA SER A 2 12.96 6.26 -8.00
C SER A 2 13.12 5.36 -9.23
N SER A 3 12.06 4.67 -9.64
CA SER A 3 11.97 3.87 -10.87
C SER A 3 13.08 2.82 -11.06
N MET A 4 13.70 2.32 -9.99
CA MET A 4 14.90 1.47 -10.12
C MET A 4 14.62 0.13 -10.83
N PHE A 5 13.45 -0.45 -10.61
CA PHE A 5 12.97 -1.67 -11.26
C PHE A 5 11.64 -1.43 -12.00
N ASP A 6 11.42 -0.20 -12.42
CA ASP A 6 10.27 0.18 -13.25
C ASP A 6 10.29 -0.59 -14.57
N ASP A 7 9.12 -0.98 -15.07
CA ASP A 7 8.95 -1.76 -16.30
C ASP A 7 9.73 -3.08 -16.37
N CYS A 8 10.16 -3.62 -15.23
CA CYS A 8 10.82 -4.92 -15.16
C CYS A 8 9.81 -6.08 -15.24
N TRP A 9 9.00 -6.08 -16.30
CA TRP A 9 7.89 -6.99 -16.59
C TRP A 9 8.20 -8.49 -16.51
N ALA A 10 9.46 -8.89 -16.70
CA ALA A 10 9.92 -10.28 -16.64
C ALA A 10 10.66 -10.64 -15.33
N LEU A 11 10.78 -9.72 -14.38
CA LEU A 11 11.51 -9.92 -13.13
C LEU A 11 10.77 -10.89 -12.19
N THR A 12 11.30 -12.10 -12.06
CA THR A 12 10.70 -13.16 -11.22
C THR A 12 11.22 -13.17 -9.79
N SER A 13 12.40 -12.60 -9.52
CA SER A 13 13.01 -12.54 -8.19
C SER A 13 14.05 -11.42 -8.10
N LEU A 14 14.30 -10.94 -6.89
CA LEU A 14 15.25 -9.88 -6.61
C LEU A 14 15.90 -10.08 -5.24
N ASP A 15 17.23 -9.99 -5.16
CA ASP A 15 17.96 -9.97 -3.88
C ASP A 15 18.18 -8.51 -3.44
N LEU A 16 17.43 -8.08 -2.42
CA LEU A 16 17.47 -6.73 -1.86
C LEU A 16 18.30 -6.63 -0.58
N LYS A 17 18.96 -7.70 -0.12
CA LYS A 17 19.53 -7.76 1.24
C LYS A 17 20.57 -6.69 1.55
N ASN A 18 21.29 -6.21 0.54
CA ASN A 18 22.37 -5.24 0.68
C ASN A 18 21.98 -3.81 0.30
N PHE A 19 20.69 -3.55 0.05
CA PHE A 19 20.22 -2.21 -0.30
C PHE A 19 20.27 -1.31 0.94
N ASN A 20 21.01 -0.20 0.83
CA ASN A 20 21.01 0.83 1.85
C ASN A 20 20.03 1.95 1.47
N THR A 21 18.90 1.99 2.15
CA THR A 21 17.80 2.93 1.88
C THR A 21 17.71 4.07 2.90
N GLN A 22 18.62 4.14 3.89
CA GLN A 22 18.53 5.07 5.02
C GLN A 22 18.42 6.56 4.65
N ASN A 23 18.99 6.96 3.49
CA ASN A 23 19.01 8.35 3.01
C ASN A 23 18.10 8.57 1.80
N VAL A 24 17.29 7.58 1.42
CA VAL A 24 16.41 7.70 0.27
C VAL A 24 15.21 8.55 0.65
N THR A 25 14.94 9.58 -0.16
CA THR A 25 13.77 10.46 0.01
C THR A 25 12.67 10.19 -1.04
N ASP A 26 13.03 9.58 -2.17
CA ASP A 26 12.11 9.30 -3.27
C ASP A 26 12.20 7.80 -3.64
N MET A 27 11.09 7.08 -3.48
CA MET A 27 10.90 5.68 -3.87
C MET A 27 9.79 5.51 -4.92
N ARG A 28 9.40 6.58 -5.62
CA ARG A 28 8.33 6.50 -6.62
C ARG A 28 8.65 5.47 -7.68
N LYS A 29 7.64 4.70 -8.11
CA LYS A 29 7.74 3.67 -9.15
C LYS A 29 8.83 2.60 -8.94
N MET A 30 9.37 2.45 -7.73
CA MET A 30 10.57 1.61 -7.53
C MET A 30 10.42 0.18 -8.07
N PHE A 31 9.23 -0.40 -7.98
CA PHE A 31 8.87 -1.72 -8.51
C PHE A 31 7.67 -1.69 -9.45
N SER A 32 7.35 -0.53 -10.04
CA SER A 32 6.21 -0.41 -10.96
C SER A 32 6.36 -1.38 -12.14
N ASP A 33 5.26 -1.95 -12.60
CA ASP A 33 5.20 -2.88 -13.73
C ASP A 33 6.09 -4.13 -13.59
N CYS A 34 6.43 -4.54 -12.37
CA CYS A 34 7.07 -5.83 -12.07
C CYS A 34 6.06 -6.99 -12.18
N ARG A 35 5.58 -7.22 -13.40
CA ARG A 35 4.41 -8.02 -13.76
C ARG A 35 4.51 -9.53 -13.50
N THR A 36 5.69 -10.08 -13.25
CA THR A 36 5.87 -11.52 -12.96
C THR A 36 6.32 -11.78 -11.52
N LEU A 37 6.51 -10.72 -10.73
CA LEU A 37 6.99 -10.82 -9.37
C LEU A 37 5.85 -11.26 -8.44
N THR A 38 6.08 -12.31 -7.67
CA THR A 38 5.06 -12.90 -6.79
C THR A 38 5.22 -12.50 -5.32
N SER A 39 6.44 -12.11 -4.92
CA SER A 39 6.80 -11.62 -3.58
C SER A 39 8.07 -10.76 -3.61
N LEU A 40 8.27 -9.97 -2.55
CA LEU A 40 9.45 -9.13 -2.32
C LEU A 40 9.88 -9.22 -0.85
N ASP A 41 11.18 -9.42 -0.60
CA ASP A 41 11.76 -9.28 0.74
C ASP A 41 12.22 -7.84 0.97
N LEU A 42 11.39 -7.06 1.69
CA LEU A 42 11.62 -5.64 1.99
C LEU A 42 12.12 -5.41 3.42
N LYS A 43 12.51 -6.45 4.17
CA LYS A 43 12.80 -6.33 5.60
C LYS A 43 13.93 -5.36 5.94
N ASN A 44 14.85 -5.11 5.01
CA ASN A 44 15.99 -4.21 5.22
C ASN A 44 15.71 -2.77 4.78
N PHE A 45 14.50 -2.46 4.31
CA PHE A 45 14.16 -1.11 3.89
C PHE A 45 13.96 -0.21 5.12
N ASN A 46 14.66 0.93 5.11
CA ASN A 46 14.42 2.04 6.01
C ASN A 46 13.81 3.17 5.17
N THR A 47 12.55 3.50 5.46
CA THR A 47 11.79 4.52 4.73
C THR A 47 11.58 5.81 5.53
N GLN A 48 12.27 5.98 6.66
CA GLN A 48 12.04 7.12 7.58
C GLN A 48 12.18 8.49 6.90
N ASN A 49 13.03 8.60 5.87
CA ASN A 49 13.29 9.84 5.15
C ASN A 49 12.50 9.97 3.85
N VAL A 50 11.69 8.96 3.49
CA VAL A 50 10.96 8.93 2.22
C VAL A 50 9.77 9.87 2.30
N THR A 51 9.64 10.73 1.29
CA THR A 51 8.53 11.67 1.14
C THR A 51 7.59 11.28 -0.01
N ASP A 52 8.05 10.49 -0.97
CA ASP A 52 7.27 10.04 -2.14
C ASP A 52 7.37 8.51 -2.32
N MET A 53 6.22 7.84 -2.22
CA MET A 53 6.02 6.41 -2.47
C MET A 53 5.02 6.15 -3.59
N SER A 54 4.71 7.18 -4.40
CA SER A 54 3.73 7.07 -5.47
C SER A 54 4.12 5.98 -6.47
N TRP A 55 3.13 5.20 -6.93
CA TRP A 55 3.32 4.10 -7.90
C TRP A 55 4.31 3.00 -7.49
N MET A 56 4.73 2.91 -6.22
CA MET A 56 5.87 2.06 -5.83
C MET A 56 5.70 0.58 -6.23
N PHE A 57 4.48 0.05 -6.18
CA PHE A 57 4.11 -1.31 -6.61
C PHE A 57 3.03 -1.31 -7.69
N PHE A 58 2.91 -0.22 -8.46
CA PHE A 58 1.90 -0.10 -9.51
C PHE A 58 1.96 -1.27 -10.51
N ASP A 59 0.79 -1.79 -10.91
CA ASP A 59 0.62 -2.88 -11.88
C ASP A 59 1.46 -4.14 -11.62
N CYS A 60 1.80 -4.39 -10.34
CA CYS A 60 2.35 -5.67 -9.88
C CYS A 60 1.26 -6.74 -9.75
N TRP A 61 0.50 -6.96 -10.81
CA TRP A 61 -0.68 -7.84 -10.86
C TRP A 61 -0.48 -9.30 -10.40
N THR A 62 0.75 -9.85 -10.37
CA THR A 62 1.04 -11.21 -9.85
C THR A 62 1.48 -11.24 -8.38
N LEU A 63 1.67 -10.09 -7.75
CA LEU A 63 2.16 -9.96 -6.38
C LEU A 63 1.07 -10.41 -5.41
N THR A 64 1.32 -11.47 -4.64
CA THR A 64 0.30 -12.09 -3.78
C THR A 64 0.36 -11.63 -2.32
N SER A 65 1.52 -11.12 -1.89
CA SER A 65 1.77 -10.65 -0.53
C SER A 65 2.91 -9.62 -0.47
N LEU A 66 2.86 -8.75 0.52
CA LEU A 66 3.90 -7.77 0.86
C LEU A 66 4.03 -7.67 2.39
N ASP A 67 5.25 -7.79 2.91
CA ASP A 67 5.56 -7.48 4.31
C ASP A 67 6.09 -6.03 4.40
N LEU A 68 5.26 -5.14 4.95
CA LEU A 68 5.52 -3.70 5.04
C LEU A 68 5.75 -3.24 6.49
N LYS A 69 5.95 -4.15 7.44
CA LYS A 69 6.03 -3.82 8.88
C LYS A 69 7.14 -2.83 9.26
N ASN A 70 8.19 -2.74 8.44
CA ASN A 70 9.34 -1.86 8.67
C ASN A 70 9.21 -0.50 7.98
N PHE A 71 8.12 -0.26 7.24
CA PHE A 71 7.89 1.03 6.60
C PHE A 71 7.52 2.07 7.66
N ASN A 72 8.29 3.14 7.71
CA ASN A 72 7.92 4.38 8.37
C ASN A 72 7.40 5.34 7.29
N THR A 73 6.16 5.82 7.44
CA THR A 73 5.52 6.73 6.49
C THR A 73 5.27 8.13 7.07
N GLU A 74 5.83 8.44 8.25
CA GLU A 74 5.58 9.71 8.97
C GLU A 74 5.96 10.95 8.17
N ASN A 75 6.86 10.84 7.18
CA ASN A 75 7.30 11.95 6.34
C ASN A 75 6.72 11.87 4.90
N VAL A 76 5.91 10.86 4.59
CA VAL A 76 5.38 10.65 3.25
C VAL A 76 4.25 11.63 2.97
N THR A 77 4.33 12.30 1.83
CA THR A 77 3.30 13.23 1.35
C THR A 77 2.51 12.68 0.15
N ASN A 78 3.07 11.70 -0.58
CA ASN A 78 2.42 11.12 -1.76
C ASN A 78 2.46 9.58 -1.75
N MET A 79 1.26 8.97 -1.82
CA MET A 79 1.03 7.52 -1.95
C MET A 79 0.10 7.18 -3.12
N SER A 80 -0.12 8.12 -4.05
CA SER A 80 -0.97 7.88 -5.22
C SER A 80 -0.54 6.63 -5.97
N LEU A 81 -1.51 5.80 -6.34
CA LEU A 81 -1.34 4.59 -7.15
C LEU A 81 -0.35 3.56 -6.57
N MET A 82 0.03 3.66 -5.29
CA MET A 82 1.11 2.86 -4.68
C MET A 82 0.91 1.35 -4.86
N PHE A 83 -0.32 0.85 -4.76
CA PHE A 83 -0.68 -0.56 -4.96
C PHE A 83 -1.65 -0.76 -6.12
N SER A 84 -1.95 0.27 -6.92
CA SER A 84 -2.95 0.15 -7.97
C SER A 84 -2.58 -0.95 -8.95
N GLY A 85 -3.56 -1.75 -9.38
CA GLY A 85 -3.35 -2.86 -10.30
C GLY A 85 -2.70 -4.11 -9.70
N CYS A 86 -2.42 -4.15 -8.39
CA CYS A 86 -1.99 -5.36 -7.66
C CYS A 86 -3.13 -6.39 -7.55
N SER A 87 -3.63 -6.89 -8.67
CA SER A 87 -4.88 -7.65 -8.75
C SER A 87 -4.84 -9.03 -8.08
N ALA A 88 -3.67 -9.59 -7.80
CA ALA A 88 -3.50 -10.84 -7.05
C ALA A 88 -3.25 -10.66 -5.54
N LEU A 89 -3.09 -9.42 -5.05
CA LEU A 89 -2.83 -9.14 -3.64
C LEU A 89 -4.10 -9.40 -2.83
N THR A 90 -4.02 -10.29 -1.84
CA THR A 90 -5.20 -10.74 -1.08
C THR A 90 -5.38 -9.98 0.23
N SER A 91 -4.28 -9.56 0.87
CA SER A 91 -4.31 -8.79 2.11
C SER A 91 -3.13 -7.83 2.20
N LEU A 92 -3.33 -6.77 2.99
CA LEU A 92 -2.28 -5.82 3.39
C LEU A 92 -2.34 -5.59 4.90
N ASP A 93 -1.18 -5.51 5.54
CA ASP A 93 -1.04 -5.02 6.91
C ASP A 93 -0.39 -3.64 6.88
N LEU A 94 -1.16 -2.61 7.20
CA LEU A 94 -0.78 -1.20 7.15
C LEU A 94 -0.93 -0.53 8.54
N LYS A 95 -0.97 -1.30 9.64
CA LYS A 95 -1.13 -0.75 10.99
C LYS A 95 -0.03 0.24 11.41
N ASN A 96 1.16 0.14 10.80
CA ASN A 96 2.30 1.01 11.03
C ASN A 96 2.32 2.27 10.14
N PHE A 97 1.36 2.42 9.22
CA PHE A 97 1.32 3.59 8.35
C PHE A 97 0.76 4.79 9.12
N ASP A 98 1.57 5.83 9.23
CA ASP A 98 1.14 7.18 9.59
C ASP A 98 0.90 7.97 8.29
N THR A 99 -0.32 8.47 8.11
CA THR A 99 -0.73 9.18 6.90
C THR A 99 -1.12 10.63 7.16
N GLN A 100 -0.77 11.19 8.33
CA GLN A 100 -1.22 12.53 8.73
C GLN A 100 -0.74 13.66 7.80
N TYR A 101 0.35 13.44 7.07
CA TYR A 101 0.92 14.41 6.12
C TYR A 101 0.71 14.03 4.65
N VAL A 102 0.04 12.92 4.37
CA VAL A 102 -0.23 12.50 2.99
C VAL A 102 -1.29 13.41 2.39
N THR A 103 -0.97 14.03 1.26
CA THR A 103 -1.88 14.91 0.54
C THR A 103 -2.48 14.25 -0.70
N ASP A 104 -1.90 13.13 -1.17
CA ASP A 104 -2.37 12.40 -2.34
C ASP A 104 -2.36 10.88 -2.14
N MET A 105 -3.54 10.28 -2.21
CA MET A 105 -3.83 8.84 -2.18
C MET A 105 -4.72 8.41 -3.34
N ARG A 106 -4.77 9.20 -4.42
CA ARG A 106 -5.57 8.85 -5.61
C ARG A 106 -5.24 7.45 -6.07
N GLU A 107 -6.29 6.67 -6.30
CA GLU A 107 -6.21 5.32 -6.84
C GLU A 107 -5.26 4.37 -6.06
N MET A 108 -4.90 4.67 -4.81
CA MET A 108 -3.84 3.93 -4.07
C MET A 108 -4.00 2.41 -4.09
N PHE A 109 -5.23 1.91 -3.98
CA PHE A 109 -5.56 0.48 -4.06
C PHE A 109 -6.38 0.12 -5.31
N SER A 110 -6.60 1.04 -6.24
CA SER A 110 -7.52 0.84 -7.34
C SER A 110 -7.19 -0.43 -8.14
N TYR A 111 -8.21 -1.20 -8.49
CA TYR A 111 -8.11 -2.47 -9.22
C TYR A 111 -7.33 -3.59 -8.49
N CYS A 112 -7.14 -3.49 -7.17
CA CYS A 112 -6.75 -4.64 -6.34
C CYS A 112 -7.93 -5.62 -6.17
N ALA A 113 -8.33 -6.29 -7.26
CA ALA A 113 -9.56 -7.09 -7.31
C ALA A 113 -9.56 -8.32 -6.38
N ALA A 114 -8.40 -8.86 -5.99
CA ALA A 114 -8.28 -9.94 -5.02
C ALA A 114 -8.25 -9.48 -3.55
N LEU A 115 -8.13 -8.17 -3.29
CA LEU A 115 -7.89 -7.65 -1.96
C LEU A 115 -9.16 -7.80 -1.11
N THR A 116 -9.09 -8.62 -0.07
CA THR A 116 -10.21 -8.87 0.84
C THR A 116 -10.08 -8.09 2.15
N THR A 117 -8.84 -7.84 2.59
CA THR A 117 -8.56 -7.27 3.90
C THR A 117 -7.43 -6.25 3.84
N ILE A 118 -7.67 -5.08 4.43
CA ILE A 118 -6.64 -4.08 4.75
C ILE A 118 -6.64 -3.93 6.27
N ASN A 119 -5.62 -4.42 6.94
CA ASN A 119 -5.50 -4.27 8.39
C ASN A 119 -4.94 -2.88 8.71
N CYS A 120 -5.76 -2.07 9.37
CA CYS A 120 -5.37 -0.76 9.87
C CYS A 120 -6.29 -0.40 11.04
N ASN A 121 -5.72 0.18 12.09
CA ASN A 121 -6.45 0.52 13.31
C ASN A 121 -6.80 2.02 13.39
N THR A 122 -6.38 2.82 12.41
CA THR A 122 -6.63 4.26 12.37
C THR A 122 -7.45 4.62 11.14
N THR A 123 -8.23 5.68 11.24
CA THR A 123 -8.91 6.29 10.11
C THR A 123 -7.93 7.18 9.36
N TRP A 124 -7.90 7.06 8.03
CA TRP A 124 -7.10 7.95 7.18
C TRP A 124 -7.98 9.04 6.59
N TRP A 125 -7.39 10.21 6.44
CA TRP A 125 -7.97 11.34 5.73
C TRP A 125 -6.95 11.87 4.73
N CYS A 126 -7.38 12.17 3.51
CA CYS A 126 -6.52 12.68 2.46
C CYS A 126 -7.33 13.58 1.51
N PRO A 127 -6.85 14.80 1.19
CA PRO A 127 -7.60 15.74 0.36
C PRO A 127 -7.75 15.27 -1.09
N GLU A 128 -6.71 14.68 -1.68
CA GLU A 128 -6.78 14.03 -3.00
C GLU A 128 -6.86 12.51 -2.79
N SER A 129 -8.05 11.94 -2.93
CA SER A 129 -8.30 10.51 -2.68
C SER A 129 -9.26 9.88 -3.68
N GLU A 130 -9.43 10.51 -4.84
CA GLU A 130 -10.30 10.03 -5.90
C GLU A 130 -9.96 8.57 -6.27
N ASN A 131 -11.01 7.73 -6.33
CA ASN A 131 -10.91 6.33 -6.73
C ASN A 131 -9.95 5.47 -5.89
N MET A 132 -9.55 5.90 -4.69
CA MET A 132 -8.62 5.18 -3.79
C MET A 132 -8.89 3.67 -3.70
N PHE A 133 -10.15 3.25 -3.65
CA PHE A 133 -10.59 1.84 -3.57
C PHE A 133 -11.33 1.34 -4.82
N ALA A 134 -11.34 2.09 -5.92
CA ALA A 134 -12.15 1.74 -7.08
C ALA A 134 -11.74 0.38 -7.66
N GLY A 135 -12.70 -0.54 -7.83
CA GLY A 135 -12.43 -1.88 -8.38
C GLY A 135 -11.98 -2.92 -7.35
N CYS A 136 -11.86 -2.57 -6.07
CA CYS A 136 -11.58 -3.49 -4.97
C CYS A 136 -12.81 -4.29 -4.54
N THR A 137 -13.41 -5.03 -5.49
CA THR A 137 -14.74 -5.63 -5.35
C THR A 137 -14.86 -6.71 -4.27
N GLN A 138 -13.74 -7.22 -3.76
CA GLN A 138 -13.69 -8.23 -2.71
C GLN A 138 -13.41 -7.68 -1.31
N LEU A 139 -13.20 -6.36 -1.16
CA LEU A 139 -12.94 -5.75 0.15
C LEU A 139 -14.12 -5.96 1.10
N LYS A 140 -13.79 -6.42 2.30
CA LYS A 140 -14.73 -6.66 3.40
C LYS A 140 -14.10 -6.17 4.71
N GLY A 141 -14.19 -4.85 4.93
CA GLY A 141 -13.82 -4.22 6.19
C GLY A 141 -14.98 -4.24 7.18
N ALA A 142 -15.18 -3.14 7.89
CA ALA A 142 -16.38 -2.92 8.69
C ALA A 142 -17.67 -2.93 7.85
N VAL A 143 -17.57 -2.51 6.60
CA VAL A 143 -18.66 -2.61 5.61
C VAL A 143 -18.18 -3.32 4.34
N ALA A 144 -19.15 -3.87 3.58
CA ALA A 144 -18.88 -4.44 2.26
C ALA A 144 -18.57 -3.33 1.25
N TYR A 145 -17.74 -3.64 0.25
CA TYR A 145 -17.43 -2.74 -0.86
C TYR A 145 -18.68 -2.16 -1.56
N ASP A 146 -18.64 -0.86 -1.86
CA ASP A 146 -19.65 -0.12 -2.61
C ASP A 146 -18.94 0.69 -3.70
N LYS A 147 -19.28 0.42 -4.96
CA LYS A 147 -18.67 1.08 -6.13
C LYS A 147 -18.88 2.60 -6.17
N ASN A 148 -19.82 3.14 -5.39
CA ASN A 148 -20.07 4.58 -5.32
C ASN A 148 -19.35 5.25 -4.15
N LYS A 149 -18.65 4.49 -3.30
CA LYS A 149 -17.91 5.00 -2.14
C LYS A 149 -16.47 4.48 -2.21
N VAL A 150 -15.63 5.20 -2.93
CA VAL A 150 -14.30 4.68 -3.31
C VAL A 150 -13.16 5.60 -2.91
N ASP A 151 -13.43 6.68 -2.18
CA ASP A 151 -12.42 7.63 -1.70
C ASP A 151 -11.98 7.34 -0.25
N ALA A 152 -11.19 8.25 0.33
CA ALA A 152 -10.64 8.10 1.67
C ALA A 152 -11.70 8.12 2.79
N GLU A 153 -12.96 8.50 2.55
CA GLU A 153 -14.01 8.36 3.57
C GLU A 153 -14.21 6.90 3.99
N MET A 154 -13.88 5.96 3.10
CA MET A 154 -13.92 4.52 3.35
C MET A 154 -12.61 3.97 3.96
N ALA A 155 -11.57 4.78 4.14
CA ALA A 155 -10.34 4.40 4.83
C ALA A 155 -10.52 4.45 6.36
N ASN A 156 -11.51 3.73 6.88
CA ASN A 156 -11.94 3.77 8.27
C ASN A 156 -12.19 2.35 8.81
N PRO A 157 -11.64 1.97 9.99
CA PRO A 157 -11.81 0.63 10.55
C PRO A 157 -13.17 0.34 11.17
N GLU A 158 -13.99 1.35 11.42
CA GLU A 158 -15.32 1.23 12.03
C GLU A 158 -16.46 1.41 11.01
N THR A 159 -16.25 2.26 10.00
CA THR A 159 -17.29 2.62 9.02
C THR A 159 -16.92 2.29 7.57
N GLY A 160 -15.69 1.83 7.34
CA GLY A 160 -15.10 1.71 6.01
C GLY A 160 -14.57 0.30 5.69
N TYR A 161 -13.57 0.26 4.83
CA TYR A 161 -12.97 -0.95 4.27
C TYR A 161 -11.76 -1.46 5.05
N PHE A 162 -11.32 -0.73 6.08
CA PHE A 162 -10.28 -1.23 6.96
C PHE A 162 -10.84 -2.26 7.95
N THR A 163 -9.95 -3.14 8.37
CA THR A 163 -10.21 -4.16 9.38
C THR A 163 -9.36 -3.84 10.61
N ALA A 164 -10.00 -3.47 11.72
CA ALA A 164 -9.31 -3.33 12.99
C ALA A 164 -8.81 -4.69 13.48
N GLN A 165 -7.59 -4.72 14.03
CA GLN A 165 -7.05 -5.85 14.76
C GLN A 165 -6.93 -5.49 16.25
N PRO A 166 -7.21 -6.44 17.16
CA PRO A 166 -7.04 -6.22 18.58
C PRO A 166 -5.62 -5.74 18.88
N THR A 167 -5.48 -4.66 19.63
CA THR A 167 -4.17 -4.27 20.17
C THR A 167 -3.77 -5.37 21.18
N MET A 168 -2.57 -5.93 21.04
CA MET A 168 -2.02 -6.82 22.06
C MET A 168 -1.81 -6.01 23.35
N GLY A 169 -2.85 -5.95 24.19
CA GLY A 169 -2.92 -5.11 25.38
C GLY A 169 -4.20 -5.29 26.19
N GLU A 170 -5.27 -5.84 25.61
CA GLU A 170 -6.51 -6.14 26.34
C GLU A 170 -6.69 -7.65 26.58
N SER A 171 -5.74 -8.27 27.27
CA SER A 171 -6.04 -9.45 28.08
C SER A 171 -6.42 -8.95 29.48
N ARG A 172 -7.71 -8.96 29.80
CA ARG A 172 -8.18 -8.91 31.19
C ARG A 172 -7.83 -10.20 31.92
#